data_AF-A0A1L3EV74-F1
#
_entry.id   AF-A0A1L3EV74-F1
#
_cell.length_a   1.000
_cell.length_b   1.000
_cell.length_c   1.000
_cell.angle_alpha   90.00
_cell.angle_beta   90.00
_cell.angle_gamma   90.00
#
_symmetry.space_group_name_H-M   'P 1'
#
loop_
_entity.id
_entity.type
_entity.pdbx_description
1 polymer ?
#
loop_
_entity_poly.entity_id
_entity_poly.type
_entity_poly.pdbx_seq_one_letter_code
_entity_poly.pdbx_strand_id
1 'polypeptide(L)'
;MQTWATRISDLTSRGMTYAEIGERIGLAPSTVGDLASGRSKSPRGEAAIRLNDLHRQRMNQRVEDQHEPHRTSAASAGATAEAAQVVLTRAG
;
A
#
# COMPACT_ATOMS: atom_id res chain seq x y z
N MET A 1 15.43 -21.90 -5.47
CA MET A 1 14.41 -22.45 -4.55
C MET A 1 13.76 -21.27 -3.84
N GLN A 2 12.44 -21.08 -3.90
CA GLN A 2 11.80 -19.93 -3.24
C GLN A 2 11.71 -20.18 -1.73
N THR A 3 12.37 -19.34 -0.94
CA THR A 3 12.31 -19.37 0.53
C THR A 3 11.28 -18.38 1.05
N TRP A 4 10.94 -18.45 2.33
CA TRP A 4 10.10 -17.44 2.99
C TRP A 4 10.72 -16.04 2.91
N ALA A 5 12.04 -15.95 3.07
CA ALA A 5 12.79 -14.71 2.90
C ALA A 5 12.56 -14.13 1.50
N THR A 6 12.73 -14.94 0.44
CA THR A 6 12.50 -14.48 -0.94
C THR A 6 11.08 -13.98 -1.16
N ARG A 7 10.06 -14.65 -0.60
CA ARG A 7 8.66 -14.23 -0.71
C ARG A 7 8.40 -12.89 -0.02
N ILE A 8 8.99 -12.69 1.16
CA ILE A 8 8.88 -11.43 1.88
C ILE A 8 9.61 -10.32 1.10
N SER A 9 10.80 -10.59 0.58
CA SER A 9 11.54 -9.64 -0.27
C SER A 9 10.76 -9.23 -1.52
N ASP A 10 10.02 -10.15 -2.15
CA ASP A 10 9.18 -9.81 -3.30
C ASP A 10 8.01 -8.88 -2.90
N LEU A 11 7.34 -9.21 -1.79
CA LEU A 11 6.27 -8.36 -1.23
C LEU A 11 6.79 -6.95 -0.88
N THR A 12 7.98 -6.83 -0.27
CA THR A 12 8.58 -5.52 0.04
C THR A 12 9.04 -4.77 -1.20
N SER A 13 9.54 -5.48 -2.22
CA SER A 13 9.93 -4.85 -3.50
C SER A 13 8.74 -4.24 -4.23
N ARG A 14 7.52 -4.58 -3.82
CA ARG A 14 6.26 -4.05 -4.32
C ARG A 14 5.60 -3.03 -3.39
N GLY A 15 6.38 -2.49 -2.45
CA GLY A 15 5.98 -1.37 -1.60
C GLY A 15 5.28 -1.77 -0.30
N MET A 16 5.17 -3.06 0.02
CA MET A 16 4.56 -3.49 1.28
C MET A 16 5.56 -3.42 2.44
N THR A 17 5.14 -2.90 3.58
CA THR A 17 5.97 -2.85 4.79
C THR A 17 5.89 -4.14 5.61
N TYR A 18 6.87 -4.41 6.48
CA TYR A 18 6.81 -5.55 7.39
C TYR A 18 5.63 -5.51 8.36
N ALA A 19 5.18 -4.32 8.74
CA ALA A 19 3.98 -4.14 9.55
C ALA A 19 2.73 -4.62 8.79
N GLU A 20 2.53 -4.14 7.56
CA GLU A 20 1.39 -4.57 6.73
C GLU A 20 1.41 -6.08 6.43
N ILE A 21 2.60 -6.63 6.12
CA ILE A 21 2.75 -8.07 5.89
C ILE A 21 2.37 -8.84 7.16
N GLY A 22 2.85 -8.38 8.33
CA GLY A 22 2.57 -8.97 9.63
C GLY A 22 1.08 -8.99 9.96
N GLU A 23 0.40 -7.86 9.83
CA GLU A 23 -1.04 -7.73 10.05
C GLU A 23 -1.84 -8.72 9.17
N ARG A 24 -1.45 -8.88 7.91
CA ARG A 24 -2.16 -9.79 6.98
C ARG A 24 -1.94 -11.27 7.27
N ILE A 25 -0.79 -11.65 7.83
CA ILE A 25 -0.46 -13.05 8.13
C ILE A 25 -0.64 -13.41 9.62
N GLY A 26 -1.02 -12.44 10.47
CA GLY A 26 -1.20 -12.62 11.91
C GLY A 26 0.11 -12.73 12.70
N LEU A 27 1.18 -12.07 12.25
CA LEU A 27 2.48 -12.07 12.91
C LEU A 27 2.94 -10.65 13.24
N ALA A 28 3.74 -10.52 14.30
CA ALA A 28 4.40 -9.25 14.62
C ALA A 28 5.42 -8.86 13.53
N PRO A 29 5.62 -7.56 13.25
CA PRO A 29 6.58 -7.08 12.25
C PRO A 29 8.02 -7.56 12.53
N SER A 30 8.41 -7.67 13.79
CA SER A 30 9.71 -8.22 14.19
C SER A 30 9.87 -9.69 13.79
N THR A 31 8.81 -10.49 13.86
CA THR A 31 8.79 -11.88 13.40
C THR A 31 8.90 -11.96 11.88
N VAL A 32 8.25 -11.04 11.15
CA VAL A 32 8.41 -10.92 9.69
C VAL A 32 9.87 -10.60 9.33
N GLY A 33 10.53 -9.70 10.08
CA GLY A 33 11.95 -9.39 9.88
C GLY A 33 12.89 -10.58 10.13
N ASP A 34 12.59 -11.40 11.13
CA ASP A 34 13.37 -12.62 11.45
C ASP A 34 13.22 -13.69 10.36
N LEU A 35 12.02 -13.80 9.77
CA LEU A 35 11.73 -14.63 8.60
C LEU A 35 12.40 -14.09 7.33
N ALA A 36 12.40 -12.78 7.12
CA ALA A 36 13.05 -12.11 5.99
C ALA A 36 14.58 -12.30 6.02
N SER A 37 15.17 -12.28 7.22
CA SER A 37 16.61 -12.49 7.42
C SER A 37 17.02 -13.96 7.39
N GLY A 38 16.05 -14.89 7.30
CA GLY A 38 16.31 -16.34 7.33
C GLY A 38 16.76 -16.87 8.69
N ARG A 39 16.62 -16.09 9.76
CA ARG A 39 17.01 -16.47 11.13
C ARG A 39 15.98 -17.42 11.76
N SER A 40 14.70 -17.30 11.35
CA SER A 40 13.63 -18.25 11.67
C SER A 40 13.40 -19.27 10.56
N LYS A 41 13.30 -20.56 10.94
CA LYS A 41 13.23 -21.67 9.98
C LYS A 41 11.92 -21.82 9.22
N SER A 42 10.79 -21.27 9.68
CA SER A 42 9.53 -21.14 8.91
C SER A 42 8.43 -20.50 9.78
N PRO A 43 7.51 -19.70 9.19
CA PRO A 43 6.24 -19.41 9.85
C PRO A 43 5.50 -20.75 10.06
N ARG A 44 4.86 -20.94 11.21
CA ARG A 44 4.15 -22.20 11.51
C ARG A 44 2.65 -22.07 11.26
N GLY A 45 2.03 -23.20 10.90
CA GLY A 45 0.59 -23.35 10.78
C GLY A 45 -0.04 -22.35 9.80
N GLU A 46 -0.99 -21.58 10.30
CA GLU A 46 -1.80 -20.65 9.51
C GLU A 46 -0.98 -19.53 8.86
N ALA A 47 0.06 -19.03 9.53
CA ALA A 47 0.89 -17.94 9.01
C ALA A 47 1.63 -18.32 7.72
N ALA A 48 2.04 -19.59 7.58
CA ALA A 48 2.65 -20.09 6.35
C ALA A 48 1.66 -20.11 5.19
N ILE A 49 0.42 -20.53 5.46
CA ILE A 49 -0.66 -20.57 4.46
C ILE A 49 -0.99 -19.14 4.02
N ARG A 50 -1.21 -18.23 4.97
CA ARG A 50 -1.52 -16.82 4.68
C ARG A 50 -0.40 -16.11 3.94
N LEU A 51 0.86 -16.34 4.31
CA LEU A 51 2.01 -15.74 3.61
C LEU A 51 2.15 -16.25 2.18
N ASN A 52 1.94 -17.56 1.96
CA ASN A 52 1.93 -18.14 0.63
C ASN A 52 0.79 -17.57 -0.23
N ASP A 53 -0.40 -17.46 0.34
CA ASP A 53 -1.57 -16.93 -0.36
C ASP A 53 -1.42 -15.44 -0.69
N LEU A 54 -0.97 -14.62 0.27
CA LEU A 54 -0.67 -13.20 0.07
C LEU A 54 0.36 -12.99 -1.06
N HIS A 55 1.43 -13.80 -1.06
CA HIS A 55 2.44 -13.75 -2.11
C HIS A 55 1.82 -14.10 -3.48
N ARG A 56 1.04 -15.18 -3.58
CA ARG A 56 0.37 -15.58 -4.83
C ARG A 56 -0.59 -14.50 -5.33
N GLN A 57 -1.48 -14.01 -4.48
CA GLN A 57 -2.43 -12.95 -4.82
C GLN A 57 -1.71 -11.74 -5.41
N ARG A 58 -0.68 -11.27 -4.71
CA ARG A 58 0.11 -10.13 -5.18
C ARG A 58 0.75 -10.47 -6.51
N MET A 59 1.45 -11.60 -6.66
CA MET A 59 2.13 -11.94 -7.92
C MET A 59 1.17 -12.00 -9.12
N ASN A 60 -0.06 -12.45 -8.90
CA ASN A 60 -1.10 -12.48 -9.93
C ASN A 60 -1.73 -11.11 -10.23
N GLN A 61 -1.71 -10.14 -9.31
CA GLN A 61 -2.27 -8.80 -9.50
C GLN A 61 -1.51 -7.91 -10.51
N ARG A 62 -0.42 -8.38 -11.13
CA ARG A 62 0.24 -7.65 -12.23
C ARG A 62 -0.63 -7.50 -13.50
N VAL A 63 -1.73 -8.23 -13.61
CA VAL A 63 -2.56 -8.23 -14.83
C VAL A 63 -3.64 -7.14 -14.80
N GLU A 64 -4.09 -6.69 -13.63
CA GLU A 64 -5.28 -5.81 -13.55
C GLU A 64 -5.01 -4.36 -13.12
N ASP A 65 -3.82 -4.03 -12.62
CA ASP A 65 -3.46 -2.66 -12.23
C ASP A 65 -2.79 -1.84 -13.35
N GLN A 66 -2.88 -2.31 -14.61
CA GLN A 66 -2.49 -1.55 -15.80
C GLN A 66 -3.68 -0.86 -16.50
N HIS A 67 -4.82 -0.68 -15.83
CA HIS A 67 -5.91 0.15 -16.35
C HIS A 67 -5.68 1.65 -16.08
N GLU A 68 -4.78 2.22 -16.89
CA GLU A 68 -4.69 3.61 -17.36
C GLU A 68 -4.36 4.77 -16.36
N PRO A 69 -3.48 5.73 -16.74
CA PRO A 69 -3.00 6.79 -15.88
C PRO A 69 -4.00 7.95 -15.82
N HIS A 70 -4.35 8.40 -14.62
CA HIS A 70 -4.93 9.74 -14.49
C HIS A 70 -3.83 10.77 -14.76
N ARG A 71 -3.89 11.30 -15.98
CA ARG A 71 -3.30 12.54 -16.42
C ARG A 71 -3.38 13.63 -15.34
N THR A 72 -2.28 14.35 -15.20
CA THR A 72 -2.21 15.77 -14.81
C THR A 72 -3.48 16.56 -15.15
N SER A 73 -4.12 17.14 -14.15
CA SER A 73 -4.98 18.32 -14.25
C SER A 73 -5.40 18.76 -12.84
N ALA A 74 -5.24 19.98 -12.36
CA ALA A 74 -4.57 21.18 -12.84
C ALA A 74 -4.40 22.09 -11.61
N ALA A 75 -3.39 22.95 -11.65
CA ALA A 75 -3.25 24.06 -10.72
C ALA A 75 -4.45 25.01 -10.78
N SER A 76 -4.84 25.53 -9.61
CA SER A 76 -5.58 26.77 -9.26
C SER A 76 -6.55 26.44 -8.10
N ALA A 77 -6.59 27.14 -6.97
CA ALA A 77 -6.37 28.55 -6.74
C ALA A 77 -5.83 28.80 -5.33
N GLY A 78 -4.78 29.62 -5.24
CA GLY A 78 -4.66 30.53 -4.11
C GLY A 78 -5.64 31.70 -4.29
N ALA A 79 -5.83 32.43 -3.19
CA ALA A 79 -6.43 33.77 -3.06
C ALA A 79 -7.85 33.85 -2.47
N THR A 80 -7.86 34.11 -1.15
CA THR A 80 -8.68 35.12 -0.44
C THR A 80 -10.20 35.01 -0.53
N ALA A 81 -10.80 34.37 0.47
CA ALA A 81 -12.19 34.63 0.88
C ALA A 81 -12.20 35.77 1.92
N GLU A 82 -12.07 37.01 1.46
CA GLU A 82 -12.47 38.18 2.24
C GLU A 82 -13.97 38.40 1.98
N ALA A 83 -14.77 38.16 3.01
CA ALA A 83 -16.20 38.41 3.01
C ALA A 83 -16.46 39.90 3.27
N ALA A 84 -16.87 40.67 2.26
CA ALA A 84 -17.64 41.89 2.46
C ALA A 84 -18.34 42.37 1.18
N GLN A 85 -19.64 42.60 1.33
CA GLN A 85 -20.46 43.62 0.65
C GLN A 85 -21.20 43.26 -0.66
N VAL A 86 -22.45 42.85 -0.42
CA VAL A 86 -23.60 42.82 -1.34
C VAL A 86 -24.30 44.19 -1.31
N VAL A 87 -24.85 44.57 -2.48
CA VAL A 87 -25.78 45.69 -2.80
C VAL A 87 -25.16 47.03 -3.22
N LEU A 88 -25.07 47.21 -4.55
CA LEU A 88 -25.33 48.49 -5.20
C LEU A 88 -25.93 48.27 -6.60
N THR A 89 -27.24 48.51 -6.76
CA THR A 89 -28.00 48.85 -7.99
C THR A 89 -29.47 48.85 -7.55
N ARG A 90 -30.24 49.94 -7.64
CA ARG A 90 -30.50 50.73 -8.83
C ARG A 90 -31.15 52.08 -8.45
N ALA A 91 -30.70 53.14 -9.10
CA ALA A 91 -31.41 54.41 -9.21
C ALA A 91 -32.58 54.28 -10.21
N GLY A 92 -33.72 54.87 -9.88
CA GLY A 92 -34.92 54.96 -10.70
C GLY A 92 -36.06 55.53 -9.88
#